data_AF-A0A835QQ66-F1
#
_entry.id   AF-A0A835QQ66-F1
#
_cell.length_a   1.000
_cell.length_b   1.000
_cell.length_c   1.000
_cell.angle_alpha   90.00
_cell.angle_beta   90.00
_cell.angle_gamma   90.00
#
_symmetry.space_group_name_H-M   'P 1'
#
loop_
_entity.id
_entity.type
_entity.pdbx_description
1 polymer ?
#
loop_
_entity_poly.entity_id
_entity_poly.type
_entity_poly.pdbx_seq_one_letter_code
_entity_poly.pdbx_strand_id
1 'polypeptide(L)'
;MLLGKYQSLKQKVDECDQKLRELKADKHESERDAQLSETVQSLKRLFAGVHGRMTELCRPSQKKFNLAVTVAMGKFMDAIVVEDENTGKGASRAVLYAVGNTLVCDHLEEAKILSWSGERHKVVTLDGTLLSKSGTMTGGLSGGMEARSNKWDDSKIESFKKKKDKLESEMEALGSLRELQMKESEISEKVSGLEKKIHYAKKEEENVRAKLLKLKDEKSNVVKEIGHIKPDLERLQSRRKKTSEDIIKIEKRINEIVDRIYKEFSESVGVKNIQSLENELKEIQKKEHDTKLAAGQIADYMEELSAKADEWKVKADQCGKEIEELSKMRAGIVGEISKLKREISSKEAQLEQLKAHWLEIQEKCELEQLLLPTLDDPMDIETSLPGPVFDYSQLSRTYLQDMRPAEREKHELDFKQRMDTLVAEIERTAPNLKALDQYEALQGKEREVTEKFDAVRKEEKEISDKFNAVKQKRYELFMEAFDHISKSIDKIYKQLTKSHTHPLGGTAYLNLENEDEPFLHGMKYSHATNKALQGHGSVVGWRKDCCCTCFALLYSQLQAFTILHSR
;
A
#
# COMPACT_ATOMS: atom_id res chain seq x y z
N MET A 1 -14.63 15.28 -6.48
CA MET A 1 -15.24 16.59 -6.88
C MET A 1 -15.47 16.69 -8.40
N LEU A 2 -14.48 16.41 -9.25
CA LEU A 2 -14.63 16.49 -10.71
C LEU A 2 -15.64 15.47 -11.28
N LEU A 3 -15.65 14.24 -10.75
CA LEU A 3 -16.62 13.20 -11.15
C LEU A 3 -18.08 13.63 -10.89
N GLY A 4 -18.34 14.24 -9.73
CA GLY A 4 -19.66 14.78 -9.38
C GLY A 4 -20.06 15.96 -10.28
N LYS A 5 -19.11 16.81 -10.68
CA LYS A 5 -19.35 17.87 -11.66
C LYS A 5 -19.70 17.30 -13.04
N TYR A 6 -18.98 16.26 -13.49
CA TYR A 6 -19.25 15.56 -14.74
C TYR A 6 -20.65 14.91 -14.74
N GLN A 7 -21.03 14.23 -13.65
CA GLN A 7 -22.36 13.64 -13.51
C GLN A 7 -23.48 14.69 -13.52
N SER A 8 -23.29 15.83 -12.85
CA SER A 8 -24.26 16.93 -12.87
C SER A 8 -24.40 17.55 -14.26
N LEU A 9 -23.30 17.72 -15.00
CA LEU A 9 -23.34 18.22 -16.37
C LEU A 9 -24.05 17.24 -17.30
N LYS A 10 -23.75 15.94 -17.19
CA LYS A 10 -24.43 14.90 -17.96
C LYS A 10 -25.94 14.92 -17.75
N GLN A 11 -26.38 15.01 -16.49
CA GLN A 11 -27.81 15.12 -16.17
C GLN A 11 -28.46 16.35 -16.81
N LYS A 12 -27.78 17.50 -16.82
CA LYS A 12 -28.29 18.72 -17.46
C LYS A 12 -28.35 18.61 -18.98
N VAL A 13 -27.41 17.92 -19.62
CA VAL A 13 -27.46 17.62 -21.05
C VAL A 13 -28.66 16.72 -21.37
N ASP A 14 -28.87 15.65 -20.60
CA ASP A 14 -30.00 14.74 -20.77
C ASP A 14 -31.36 15.46 -20.62
N GLU A 15 -31.46 16.38 -19.65
CA GLU A 15 -32.65 17.24 -19.48
C GLU A 15 -32.88 18.19 -20.67
N CYS A 16 -31.81 18.78 -21.22
CA CYS A 16 -31.90 19.62 -22.42
C CYS A 16 -32.33 18.80 -23.65
N ASP A 17 -31.84 17.58 -23.79
CA ASP A 17 -32.22 16.67 -24.87
C ASP A 17 -33.67 16.20 -24.78
N GLN A 18 -34.16 15.95 -23.57
CA GLN A 18 -35.58 15.64 -23.36
C GLN A 18 -36.46 16.81 -23.80
N LYS A 19 -36.16 18.04 -23.35
CA LYS A 19 -36.92 19.25 -23.74
C LYS A 19 -36.84 19.53 -25.23
N LEU A 20 -35.69 19.28 -25.87
CA LEU A 20 -35.55 19.41 -27.32
C LEU A 20 -36.38 18.38 -28.10
N ARG A 21 -36.52 17.15 -27.58
CA ARG A 21 -37.39 16.13 -28.17
C ARG A 21 -38.86 16.53 -28.10
N GLU A 22 -39.31 17.02 -26.94
CA GLU A 22 -40.68 17.52 -26.73
C GLU A 22 -40.99 18.68 -27.70
N LEU A 23 -40.15 19.71 -27.75
CA LEU A 23 -40.35 20.86 -28.65
C LEU A 23 -40.31 20.49 -30.14
N LYS A 24 -39.53 19.48 -30.53
CA LYS A 24 -39.51 18.97 -31.91
C LYS A 24 -40.78 18.17 -32.26
N ALA A 25 -41.32 17.43 -31.30
CA ALA A 25 -42.60 16.72 -31.48
C ALA A 25 -43.74 17.73 -31.67
N ASP A 26 -43.78 18.79 -30.85
CA ASP A 26 -44.76 19.88 -30.96
C ASP A 26 -44.66 20.57 -32.35
N LYS A 27 -43.44 20.80 -32.85
CA LYS A 27 -43.23 21.36 -34.20
C LYS A 27 -43.81 20.47 -35.30
N HIS A 28 -43.55 19.17 -35.26
CA HIS A 28 -44.08 18.23 -36.25
C HIS A 28 -45.60 18.05 -36.17
N GLU A 29 -46.21 18.21 -35.00
CA GLU A 29 -47.67 18.24 -34.87
C GLU A 29 -48.25 19.52 -35.46
N SER A 30 -47.65 20.68 -35.16
CA SER A 30 -48.09 21.96 -35.72
C SER A 30 -47.91 22.07 -37.24
N GLU A 31 -46.83 21.53 -37.81
CA GLU A 31 -46.60 21.49 -39.27
C GLU A 31 -47.67 20.63 -39.95
N ARG A 32 -48.00 19.47 -39.37
CA ARG A 32 -49.09 18.62 -39.86
C ARG A 32 -50.44 19.34 -39.82
N ASP A 33 -50.75 20.02 -38.73
CA ASP A 33 -51.99 20.79 -38.59
C ASP A 33 -52.09 21.95 -39.59
N ALA A 34 -50.98 22.63 -39.88
CA ALA A 34 -50.91 23.69 -40.89
C ALA A 34 -51.15 23.14 -42.30
N GLN A 35 -50.52 22.03 -42.64
CA GLN A 35 -50.67 21.36 -43.95
C GLN A 35 -52.09 20.82 -44.15
N LEU A 36 -52.72 20.28 -43.10
CA LEU A 36 -54.13 19.90 -43.08
C LEU A 36 -55.04 21.13 -43.25
N SER A 37 -54.71 22.27 -42.65
CA SER A 37 -55.47 23.51 -42.83
C SER A 37 -55.39 24.03 -44.27
N GLU A 38 -54.21 24.00 -44.88
CA GLU A 38 -53.96 24.46 -46.25
C GLU A 38 -54.66 23.57 -47.30
N THR A 39 -54.62 22.26 -47.09
CA THR A 39 -55.34 21.30 -47.94
C THR A 39 -56.85 21.48 -47.84
N VAL A 40 -57.39 21.70 -46.63
CA VAL A 40 -58.82 22.02 -46.44
C VAL A 40 -59.18 23.35 -47.09
N GLN A 41 -58.32 24.37 -47.02
CA GLN A 41 -58.55 25.64 -47.70
C GLN A 41 -58.53 25.49 -49.23
N SER A 42 -57.69 24.61 -49.76
CA SER A 42 -57.70 24.24 -51.18
C SER A 42 -58.98 23.51 -51.56
N LEU A 43 -59.47 22.59 -50.73
CA LEU A 43 -60.75 21.90 -50.94
C LEU A 43 -61.95 22.87 -50.94
N LYS A 44 -61.95 23.88 -50.05
CA LYS A 44 -62.95 24.96 -50.04
C LYS A 44 -62.98 25.77 -51.35
N ARG A 45 -61.83 25.94 -52.01
CA ARG A 45 -61.75 26.66 -53.31
C ARG A 45 -62.25 25.82 -54.48
N LEU A 46 -62.06 24.52 -54.43
CA LEU A 46 -62.38 23.60 -55.53
C LEU A 46 -63.83 23.12 -55.50
N PHE A 47 -64.46 23.05 -54.33
CA PHE A 47 -65.83 22.55 -54.16
C PHE A 47 -66.66 23.54 -53.35
N ALA A 48 -67.73 24.08 -53.95
CA ALA A 48 -68.56 25.15 -53.38
C ALA A 48 -69.43 24.75 -52.17
N GLY A 49 -69.39 23.48 -51.74
CA GLY A 49 -70.14 22.96 -50.58
C GLY A 49 -69.25 22.38 -49.46
N VAL A 50 -67.97 22.75 -49.40
CA VAL A 50 -67.06 22.36 -48.29
C VAL A 50 -66.99 23.52 -47.29
N HIS A 51 -67.51 23.33 -46.08
CA HIS A 51 -67.54 24.39 -45.05
C HIS A 51 -66.25 24.45 -44.22
N GLY A 52 -65.52 23.34 -44.12
CA GLY A 52 -64.23 23.25 -43.43
C GLY A 52 -64.18 22.18 -42.35
N ARG A 53 -63.13 22.19 -41.51
CA ARG A 53 -62.99 21.23 -40.41
C ARG A 53 -63.92 21.58 -39.24
N MET A 54 -64.35 20.57 -38.50
CA MET A 54 -65.14 20.75 -37.28
C MET A 54 -64.42 21.66 -36.26
N THR A 55 -63.09 21.54 -36.14
CA THR A 55 -62.25 22.41 -35.30
C THR A 55 -62.31 23.90 -35.69
N GLU A 56 -62.55 24.20 -36.97
CA GLU A 56 -62.66 25.59 -37.46
C GLU A 56 -64.09 26.14 -37.30
N LEU A 57 -65.09 25.26 -37.39
CA LEU A 57 -66.51 25.60 -37.41
C LEU A 57 -67.15 25.64 -36.01
N CYS A 58 -66.64 24.85 -35.07
CA CYS A 58 -67.14 24.80 -33.70
C CYS A 58 -66.24 25.62 -32.76
N ARG A 59 -66.69 26.82 -32.38
CA ARG A 59 -66.04 27.66 -31.35
C ARG A 59 -67.01 27.92 -30.20
N PRO A 60 -66.80 27.34 -29.01
CA PRO A 60 -67.65 27.62 -27.86
C PRO A 60 -67.51 29.08 -27.42
N SER A 61 -68.60 29.67 -26.93
CA SER A 61 -68.65 31.10 -26.56
C SER A 61 -67.68 31.50 -25.43
N GLN A 62 -67.22 30.55 -24.61
CA GLN A 62 -66.24 30.78 -23.56
C GLN A 62 -65.10 29.76 -23.66
N LYS A 63 -63.85 30.24 -23.60
CA LYS A 63 -62.63 29.43 -23.78
C LYS A 63 -62.50 28.24 -22.81
N LYS A 64 -63.10 28.34 -21.61
CA LYS A 64 -63.09 27.26 -20.61
C LYS A 64 -63.78 25.97 -21.07
N PHE A 65 -64.65 26.04 -22.09
CA PHE A 65 -65.36 24.88 -22.62
C PHE A 65 -64.64 24.21 -23.80
N ASN A 66 -63.51 24.75 -24.27
CA ASN A 66 -62.76 24.18 -25.39
C ASN A 66 -62.34 22.73 -25.13
N LEU A 67 -61.87 22.42 -23.92
CA LEU A 67 -61.47 21.07 -23.54
C LEU A 67 -62.67 20.11 -23.59
N ALA A 68 -63.81 20.51 -23.03
CA ALA A 68 -65.02 19.70 -23.03
C ALA A 68 -65.57 19.44 -24.45
N VAL A 69 -65.57 20.45 -25.32
CA VAL A 69 -66.01 20.30 -26.72
C VAL A 69 -65.06 19.39 -27.51
N THR A 70 -63.75 19.51 -27.29
CA THR A 70 -62.75 18.66 -27.96
C THR A 70 -62.87 17.21 -27.52
N VAL A 71 -63.11 16.95 -26.23
CA VAL A 71 -63.32 15.59 -25.70
C VAL A 71 -64.64 15.00 -26.21
N ALA A 72 -65.71 15.78 -26.28
CA ALA A 72 -67.02 15.32 -26.77
C ALA A 72 -67.01 14.94 -28.26
N MET A 73 -66.28 15.71 -29.07
CA MET A 73 -66.19 15.47 -30.52
C MET A 73 -65.10 14.46 -30.90
N GLY A 74 -64.08 14.27 -30.05
CA GLY A 74 -63.09 13.21 -30.17
C GLY A 74 -62.45 13.11 -31.56
N LYS A 75 -62.53 11.91 -32.17
CA LYS A 75 -61.99 11.62 -33.51
C LYS A 75 -62.64 12.45 -34.63
N PHE A 76 -63.79 13.06 -34.40
CA PHE A 76 -64.51 13.88 -35.38
C PHE A 76 -64.10 15.35 -35.39
N MET A 77 -63.19 15.78 -34.50
CA MET A 77 -62.67 17.16 -34.49
C MET A 77 -61.96 17.54 -35.80
N ASP A 78 -61.35 16.58 -36.48
CA ASP A 78 -60.68 16.78 -37.76
C ASP A 78 -61.58 16.46 -38.97
N ALA A 79 -62.86 16.12 -38.75
CA ALA A 79 -63.79 15.82 -39.82
C ALA A 79 -64.09 17.07 -40.66
N ILE A 80 -64.17 16.90 -41.98
CA ILE A 80 -64.51 17.95 -42.94
C ILE A 80 -66.03 17.96 -43.11
N VAL A 81 -66.65 19.10 -42.83
CA VAL A 81 -68.10 19.31 -42.98
C VAL A 81 -68.40 19.74 -44.41
N VAL A 82 -69.32 19.02 -45.05
CA VAL A 82 -69.79 19.26 -46.43
C VAL A 82 -71.31 19.44 -46.44
N GLU A 83 -71.82 20.17 -47.43
CA GLU A 83 -73.23 20.56 -47.56
C GLU A 83 -74.13 19.40 -48.01
N ASP A 84 -73.68 18.61 -49.00
CA ASP A 84 -74.46 17.53 -49.62
C ASP A 84 -73.65 16.23 -49.79
N GLU A 85 -74.34 15.08 -49.84
CA GLU A 85 -73.72 13.75 -50.05
C GLU A 85 -72.94 13.68 -51.38
N ASN A 86 -73.44 14.37 -52.42
CA ASN A 86 -72.76 14.45 -53.73
C ASN A 86 -71.43 15.21 -53.65
N THR A 87 -71.37 16.26 -52.84
CA THR A 87 -70.14 17.03 -52.57
C THR A 87 -69.14 16.21 -51.76
N GLY A 88 -69.62 15.41 -50.80
CA GLY A 88 -68.80 14.45 -50.06
C GLY A 88 -68.17 13.37 -50.95
N LYS A 89 -68.93 12.79 -51.89
CA LYS A 89 -68.43 11.81 -52.86
C LYS A 89 -67.41 12.43 -53.85
N GLY A 90 -67.62 13.68 -54.27
CA GLY A 90 -66.68 14.43 -55.11
C GLY A 90 -65.36 14.75 -54.40
N ALA A 91 -65.43 15.18 -53.13
CA ALA A 91 -64.26 15.47 -52.30
C ALA A 91 -63.47 14.21 -51.90
N SER A 92 -64.11 13.03 -51.84
CA SER A 92 -63.47 11.75 -51.49
C SER A 92 -62.26 11.41 -52.37
N ARG A 93 -62.31 11.70 -53.68
CA ARG A 93 -61.16 11.47 -54.59
C ARG A 93 -59.98 12.41 -54.31
N ALA A 94 -60.25 13.64 -53.87
CA ALA A 94 -59.22 14.59 -53.48
C ALA A 94 -58.63 14.28 -52.09
N VAL A 95 -59.45 13.74 -51.18
CA VAL A 95 -58.99 13.21 -49.88
C VAL A 95 -58.09 11.98 -50.09
N LEU A 96 -58.43 11.09 -51.03
CA LEU A 96 -57.59 9.94 -51.40
C LEU A 96 -56.21 10.38 -51.92
N TYR A 97 -56.15 11.47 -52.70
CA TYR A 97 -54.91 12.07 -53.18
C TYR A 97 -54.08 12.70 -52.04
N ALA A 98 -54.73 13.36 -51.07
CA ALA A 98 -54.05 13.99 -49.93
C ALA A 98 -53.56 13.00 -48.86
N VAL A 99 -54.29 11.90 -48.62
CA VAL A 99 -53.95 10.87 -47.63
C VAL A 99 -52.93 9.86 -48.18
N GLY A 100 -52.79 9.78 -49.51
CA GLY A 100 -51.92 8.84 -50.21
C GLY A 100 -52.34 7.38 -49.99
N ASN A 101 -51.59 6.43 -50.57
CA ASN A 101 -51.81 4.97 -50.45
C ASN A 101 -51.61 4.45 -49.01
N THR A 102 -52.49 4.86 -48.09
CA THR A 102 -52.54 4.41 -46.70
C THR A 102 -53.57 3.30 -46.60
N LEU A 103 -53.15 2.09 -46.24
CA LEU A 103 -54.03 0.94 -46.06
C LEU A 103 -54.61 0.97 -44.65
N VAL A 104 -55.89 0.64 -44.51
CA VAL A 104 -56.57 0.54 -43.21
C VAL A 104 -56.81 -0.93 -42.88
N CYS A 105 -56.46 -1.35 -41.67
CA CYS A 105 -56.63 -2.72 -41.21
C CYS A 105 -57.36 -2.74 -39.86
N ASP A 106 -58.08 -3.81 -39.59
CA ASP A 106 -58.85 -3.91 -38.35
C ASP A 106 -57.95 -4.25 -37.16
N HIS A 107 -56.90 -5.05 -37.39
CA HIS A 107 -56.05 -5.61 -36.32
C HIS A 107 -54.56 -5.27 -36.51
N LEU A 108 -53.83 -5.10 -35.41
CA LEU A 108 -52.39 -4.79 -35.43
C LEU A 108 -51.55 -5.90 -36.09
N GLU A 109 -51.96 -7.16 -35.97
CA GLU A 109 -51.25 -8.29 -36.57
C GLU A 109 -51.33 -8.26 -38.10
N GLU A 110 -52.48 -7.94 -38.66
CA GLU A 110 -52.66 -7.72 -40.11
C GLU A 110 -51.84 -6.53 -40.59
N ALA A 111 -51.83 -5.44 -39.81
CA ALA A 111 -51.08 -4.24 -40.16
C ALA A 111 -49.55 -4.48 -40.17
N LYS A 112 -49.05 -5.33 -39.27
CA LYS A 112 -47.65 -5.76 -39.24
C LYS A 112 -47.28 -6.58 -40.48
N ILE A 113 -48.15 -7.51 -40.88
CA ILE A 113 -47.94 -8.31 -42.10
C ILE A 113 -47.88 -7.37 -43.31
N LEU A 114 -48.89 -6.51 -43.49
CA LEU A 114 -48.97 -5.59 -44.63
C LEU A 114 -47.87 -4.52 -44.67
N SER A 115 -47.27 -4.18 -43.53
CA SER A 115 -46.15 -3.23 -43.45
C SER A 115 -44.79 -3.90 -43.71
N TRP A 116 -44.63 -5.19 -43.39
CA TRP A 116 -43.36 -5.91 -43.47
C TRP A 116 -43.27 -6.98 -44.57
N SER A 117 -44.38 -7.39 -45.20
CA SER A 117 -44.38 -8.31 -46.33
C SER A 117 -44.39 -7.56 -47.66
N GLY A 118 -43.28 -7.62 -48.40
CA GLY A 118 -43.18 -7.06 -49.75
C GLY A 118 -43.05 -5.53 -49.78
N GLU A 119 -43.87 -4.87 -50.59
CA GLU A 119 -43.83 -3.42 -50.76
C GLU A 119 -44.33 -2.71 -49.50
N ARG A 120 -43.51 -1.84 -48.92
CA ARG A 120 -43.82 -1.19 -47.64
C ARG A 120 -44.93 -0.14 -47.81
N HIS A 121 -46.15 -0.51 -47.45
CA HIS A 121 -47.28 0.41 -47.39
C HIS A 121 -47.36 1.11 -46.03
N LYS A 122 -47.91 2.33 -46.03
CA LYS A 122 -48.26 3.03 -44.79
C LYS A 122 -49.58 2.41 -44.31
N VAL A 123 -49.62 1.87 -43.11
CA VAL A 123 -50.79 1.11 -42.62
C VAL A 123 -51.31 1.72 -41.33
N VAL A 124 -52.62 1.91 -41.23
CA VAL A 124 -53.29 2.42 -40.03
C VAL A 124 -54.27 1.36 -39.54
N THR A 125 -54.20 1.05 -38.25
CA THR A 125 -55.22 0.20 -37.60
C THR A 125 -56.43 1.03 -37.17
N LEU A 126 -57.61 0.42 -37.06
CA LEU A 126 -58.80 1.09 -36.50
C LEU A 126 -58.57 1.65 -35.08
N ASP A 127 -57.66 1.03 -34.32
CA ASP A 127 -57.24 1.45 -32.98
C ASP A 127 -56.29 2.67 -32.99
N GLY A 128 -55.93 3.20 -34.17
CA GLY A 128 -55.13 4.40 -34.32
C GLY A 128 -53.61 4.16 -34.27
N THR A 129 -53.16 2.91 -34.35
CA THR A 129 -51.72 2.61 -34.52
C THR A 129 -51.34 2.82 -35.99
N LEU A 130 -50.48 3.81 -36.24
CA LEU A 130 -49.91 4.10 -37.55
C LEU A 130 -48.53 3.43 -37.68
N LEU A 131 -48.39 2.60 -38.71
CA LEU A 131 -47.13 2.02 -39.18
C LEU A 131 -46.66 2.81 -40.41
N SER A 132 -45.56 3.54 -40.25
CA SER A 132 -44.93 4.25 -41.36
C SER A 132 -44.15 3.28 -42.27
N LYS A 133 -43.87 3.70 -43.50
CA LYS A 133 -42.98 2.95 -44.43
C LYS A 133 -41.56 2.73 -43.89
N SER A 134 -41.15 3.50 -42.87
CA SER A 134 -39.85 3.37 -42.20
C SER A 134 -39.84 2.32 -41.07
N GLY A 135 -40.96 1.65 -40.79
CA GLY A 135 -41.06 0.61 -39.76
C GLY A 135 -41.17 1.17 -38.33
N THR A 136 -41.47 2.47 -38.19
CA THR A 136 -41.67 3.12 -36.89
C THR A 136 -43.13 2.95 -36.48
N MET A 137 -43.39 2.29 -35.35
CA MET A 137 -44.73 2.20 -34.75
C MET A 137 -44.96 3.42 -33.87
N THR A 138 -45.81 4.35 -34.31
CA THR A 138 -46.34 5.40 -33.43
C THR A 138 -47.66 4.92 -32.85
N GLY A 139 -47.58 4.26 -31.69
CA GLY A 139 -48.73 3.86 -30.87
C GLY A 139 -48.72 4.66 -29.58
N GLY A 140 -49.64 5.60 -29.44
CA GLY A 140 -49.80 6.37 -28.20
C GLY A 140 -50.74 7.57 -28.34
N LEU A 141 -51.93 7.44 -27.77
CA LEU A 141 -52.71 8.58 -27.25
C LEU A 141 -51.96 9.15 -26.03
N SER A 142 -50.84 9.84 -26.25
CA SER A 142 -50.06 10.44 -25.17
C SER A 142 -50.00 11.95 -25.33
N GLY A 143 -50.75 12.65 -24.48
CA GLY A 143 -50.36 13.97 -23.94
C GLY A 143 -50.53 15.22 -24.82
N GLY A 144 -50.99 15.14 -26.07
CA GLY A 144 -51.00 16.29 -26.98
C GLY A 144 -52.15 17.31 -26.84
N MET A 145 -53.12 17.12 -25.95
CA MET A 145 -54.34 17.95 -25.97
C MET A 145 -54.15 19.36 -25.37
N GLU A 146 -53.15 19.58 -24.50
CA GLU A 146 -52.80 20.92 -23.98
C GLU A 146 -51.77 21.67 -24.86
N ALA A 147 -51.02 20.96 -25.72
CA ALA A 147 -49.99 21.54 -26.59
C ALA A 147 -50.56 22.37 -27.75
N ARG A 148 -51.85 22.17 -28.08
CA ARG A 148 -52.54 22.83 -29.20
C ARG A 148 -52.69 24.36 -29.08
N SER A 149 -52.37 24.96 -27.93
CA SER A 149 -52.57 26.39 -27.68
C SER A 149 -51.32 27.26 -27.80
N ASN A 150 -50.11 26.70 -27.83
CA ASN A 150 -48.89 27.51 -27.83
C ASN A 150 -48.29 27.59 -29.23
N LYS A 151 -48.32 28.80 -29.80
CA LYS A 151 -47.51 29.13 -30.97
C LYS A 151 -46.04 28.81 -30.65
N TRP A 152 -45.44 27.99 -31.49
CA TRP A 152 -44.06 27.57 -31.41
C TRP A 152 -43.14 28.79 -31.57
N ASP A 153 -42.10 28.83 -30.74
CA ASP A 153 -41.01 29.80 -30.89
C ASP A 153 -39.78 29.04 -31.38
N ASP A 154 -39.44 29.13 -32.66
CA ASP A 154 -38.17 28.59 -33.19
C ASP A 154 -36.96 29.14 -32.41
N SER A 155 -37.11 30.35 -31.84
CA SER A 155 -36.16 30.97 -30.91
C SER A 155 -35.88 30.13 -29.65
N LYS A 156 -36.90 29.42 -29.11
CA LYS A 156 -36.72 28.56 -27.93
C LYS A 156 -35.91 27.32 -28.28
N ILE A 157 -36.21 26.67 -29.40
CA ILE A 157 -35.44 25.49 -29.87
C ILE A 157 -33.98 25.87 -30.08
N GLU A 158 -33.73 27.01 -30.73
CA GLU A 158 -32.38 27.52 -30.96
C GLU A 158 -31.65 27.86 -29.64
N SER A 159 -32.36 28.41 -28.66
CA SER A 159 -31.80 28.69 -27.33
C SER A 159 -31.44 27.42 -26.56
N PHE A 160 -32.22 26.34 -26.68
CA PHE A 160 -31.95 25.07 -26.03
C PHE A 160 -30.81 24.31 -26.72
N LYS A 161 -30.69 24.38 -28.05
CA LYS A 161 -29.52 23.89 -28.77
C LYS A 161 -28.24 24.58 -28.30
N LYS A 162 -28.22 25.92 -28.28
CA LYS A 162 -27.07 26.68 -27.78
C LYS A 162 -26.70 26.37 -26.32
N LYS A 163 -27.69 26.07 -25.47
CA LYS A 163 -27.44 25.64 -24.09
C LYS A 163 -26.84 24.23 -24.04
N LYS A 164 -27.35 23.31 -24.86
CA LYS A 164 -26.80 21.96 -25.01
C LYS A 164 -25.34 22.01 -25.48
N ASP A 165 -25.05 22.72 -26.55
CA ASP A 165 -23.69 22.81 -27.12
C ASP A 165 -22.69 23.37 -26.10
N LYS A 166 -23.11 24.34 -25.28
CA LYS A 166 -22.29 24.87 -24.17
C LYS A 166 -22.03 23.82 -23.09
N LEU A 167 -23.06 23.08 -22.66
CA LEU A 167 -22.92 22.04 -21.65
C LEU A 167 -22.06 20.87 -22.17
N GLU A 168 -22.19 20.51 -23.44
CA GLU A 168 -21.35 19.50 -24.10
C GLU A 168 -19.90 19.95 -24.19
N SER A 169 -19.64 21.21 -24.56
CA SER A 169 -18.28 21.78 -24.56
C SER A 169 -17.66 21.82 -23.15
N GLU A 170 -18.45 22.14 -22.13
CA GLU A 170 -18.01 22.07 -20.72
C GLU A 170 -17.72 20.63 -20.27
N MET A 171 -18.42 19.63 -20.81
CA MET A 171 -18.15 18.21 -20.56
C MET A 171 -16.89 17.72 -21.28
N GLU A 172 -16.67 18.12 -22.53
CA GLU A 172 -15.46 17.78 -23.29
C GLU A 172 -14.21 18.38 -22.64
N ALA A 173 -14.30 19.62 -22.12
CA ALA A 173 -13.20 20.26 -21.40
C ALA A 173 -12.81 19.54 -20.09
N LEU A 174 -13.74 18.79 -19.49
CA LEU A 174 -13.46 17.98 -18.30
C LEU A 174 -12.74 16.64 -18.63
N GLY A 175 -12.66 16.27 -19.91
CA GLY A 175 -12.07 15.00 -20.37
C GLY A 175 -13.05 13.82 -20.28
N SER A 176 -12.62 12.66 -20.81
CA SER A 176 -13.48 11.48 -20.81
C SER A 176 -13.75 10.97 -19.39
N LEU A 177 -14.95 10.42 -19.14
CA LEU A 177 -15.29 9.83 -17.84
C LEU A 177 -14.25 8.80 -17.40
N ARG A 178 -13.73 8.01 -18.34
CA ARG A 178 -12.72 6.99 -18.09
C ARG A 178 -11.40 7.61 -17.64
N GLU A 179 -10.95 8.69 -18.28
CA GLU A 179 -9.74 9.41 -17.84
C GLU A 179 -9.90 10.01 -16.44
N LEU A 180 -11.07 10.58 -16.14
CA LEU A 180 -11.35 11.14 -14.82
C LEU A 180 -11.37 10.05 -13.73
N GLN A 181 -11.95 8.88 -14.02
CA GLN A 181 -11.94 7.73 -13.12
C GLN A 181 -10.54 7.15 -12.92
N MET A 182 -9.74 7.05 -13.98
CA MET A 182 -8.34 6.60 -13.89
C MET A 182 -7.52 7.55 -13.00
N LYS A 183 -7.64 8.87 -13.23
CA LYS A 183 -6.98 9.88 -12.40
C LYS A 183 -7.45 9.84 -10.95
N GLU A 184 -8.74 9.62 -10.70
CA GLU A 184 -9.27 9.47 -9.35
C GLU A 184 -8.72 8.21 -8.66
N SER A 185 -8.62 7.09 -9.38
CA SER A 185 -8.02 5.85 -8.87
C SER A 185 -6.53 6.06 -8.54
N GLU A 186 -5.76 6.64 -9.44
CA GLU A 186 -4.33 6.93 -9.22
C GLU A 186 -4.11 7.86 -8.02
N ILE A 187 -4.93 8.91 -7.89
CA ILE A 187 -4.86 9.82 -6.74
C ILE A 187 -5.28 9.10 -5.47
N SER A 188 -6.31 8.26 -5.51
CA SER A 188 -6.78 7.48 -4.36
C SER A 188 -5.71 6.48 -3.89
N GLU A 189 -5.00 5.82 -4.80
CA GLU A 189 -3.88 4.94 -4.49
C GLU A 189 -2.72 5.72 -3.85
N LYS A 190 -2.38 6.89 -4.39
CA LYS A 190 -1.36 7.78 -3.80
C LYS A 190 -1.76 8.26 -2.40
N VAL A 191 -3.02 8.64 -2.21
CA VAL A 191 -3.58 9.05 -0.91
C VAL A 191 -3.48 7.89 0.08
N SER A 192 -3.93 6.69 -0.29
CA SER A 192 -3.82 5.50 0.57
C SER A 192 -2.36 5.18 0.93
N GLY A 193 -1.44 5.30 -0.04
CA GLY A 193 -0.01 5.12 0.19
C GLY A 193 0.56 6.14 1.18
N LEU A 194 0.19 7.42 1.04
CA LEU A 194 0.59 8.48 1.96
C LEU A 194 -0.02 8.31 3.36
N GLU A 195 -1.28 7.91 3.46
CA GLU A 195 -1.96 7.62 4.73
C GLU A 195 -1.26 6.49 5.49
N LYS A 196 -0.87 5.42 4.81
CA LYS A 196 -0.09 4.33 5.41
C LYS A 196 1.26 4.83 5.92
N LYS A 197 1.98 5.64 5.12
CA LYS A 197 3.26 6.24 5.55
C LYS A 197 3.08 7.12 6.79
N ILE A 198 2.03 7.94 6.84
CA ILE A 198 1.69 8.77 8.01
C ILE A 198 1.39 7.89 9.22
N HIS A 199 0.66 6.78 9.04
CA HIS A 199 0.35 5.86 10.13
C HIS A 199 1.63 5.22 10.72
N TYR A 200 2.53 4.72 9.87
CA TYR A 200 3.81 4.17 10.33
C TYR A 200 4.67 5.21 11.05
N ALA A 201 4.80 6.42 10.48
CA ALA A 201 5.57 7.50 11.09
C ALA A 201 5.00 7.91 12.47
N LYS A 202 3.66 7.97 12.63
CA LYS A 202 3.03 8.25 13.92
C LYS A 202 3.31 7.17 14.96
N LYS A 203 3.29 5.90 14.56
CA LYS A 203 3.59 4.78 15.46
C LYS A 203 5.07 4.79 15.89
N GLU A 204 5.98 5.11 14.97
CA GLU A 204 7.39 5.32 15.31
C GLU A 204 7.59 6.51 16.25
N GLU A 205 6.90 7.63 16.01
CA GLU A 205 6.94 8.79 16.88
C GLU A 205 6.49 8.43 18.32
N GLU A 206 5.41 7.66 18.45
CA GLU A 206 4.90 7.19 19.74
C GLU A 206 5.92 6.30 20.46
N ASN A 207 6.53 5.34 19.73
CA ASN A 207 7.58 4.49 20.26
C ASN A 207 8.81 5.29 20.74
N VAL A 208 9.23 6.28 19.95
CA VAL A 208 10.36 7.15 20.30
C VAL A 208 10.02 8.00 21.52
N ARG A 209 8.82 8.57 21.60
CA ARG A 209 8.35 9.32 22.78
C ARG A 209 8.33 8.47 24.04
N ALA A 210 7.87 7.21 23.95
CA ALA A 210 7.88 6.28 25.08
C ALA A 210 9.30 5.98 25.58
N LYS A 211 10.26 5.78 24.66
CA LYS A 211 11.69 5.61 25.02
C LYS A 211 12.26 6.86 25.68
N LEU A 212 11.90 8.04 25.17
CA LEU A 212 12.37 9.32 25.70
C LEU A 212 11.88 9.54 27.14
N LEU A 213 10.64 9.16 27.44
CA LEU A 213 10.10 9.19 28.81
C LEU A 213 10.89 8.26 29.75
N LYS A 214 11.14 7.00 29.36
CA LYS A 214 11.93 6.05 30.16
C LYS A 214 13.33 6.59 30.46
N LEU A 215 14.03 7.09 29.45
CA LEU A 215 15.37 7.69 29.62
C LEU A 215 15.36 8.92 30.53
N LYS A 216 14.28 9.71 30.51
CA LYS A 216 14.12 10.86 31.38
C LYS A 216 13.94 10.44 32.84
N ASP A 217 13.18 9.38 33.09
CA ASP A 217 12.99 8.83 34.43
C ASP A 217 14.28 8.19 34.96
N GLU A 218 15.00 7.42 34.13
CA GLU A 218 16.32 6.88 34.47
C GLU A 218 17.32 7.98 34.80
N LYS A 219 17.38 9.04 33.99
CA LYS A 219 18.22 10.22 34.29
C LYS A 219 17.84 10.85 35.63
N SER A 220 16.55 10.95 35.95
CA SER A 220 16.11 11.49 37.25
C SER A 220 16.57 10.60 38.41
N ASN A 221 16.49 9.28 38.26
CA ASN A 221 16.94 8.34 39.28
C ASN A 221 18.45 8.41 39.51
N VAL A 222 19.25 8.44 38.44
CA VAL A 222 20.71 8.58 38.55
C VAL A 222 21.09 9.90 39.23
N VAL A 223 20.40 11.00 38.92
CA VAL A 223 20.64 12.29 39.58
C VAL A 223 20.33 12.22 41.09
N LYS A 224 19.28 11.51 41.50
CA LYS A 224 18.97 11.28 42.91
C LYS A 224 20.05 10.45 43.60
N GLU A 225 20.51 9.36 42.97
CA GLU A 225 21.59 8.53 43.49
C GLU A 225 22.90 9.31 43.66
N ILE A 226 23.27 10.14 42.69
CA ILE A 226 24.40 11.06 42.79
C ILE A 226 24.22 11.99 44.00
N GLY A 227 23.00 12.51 44.20
CA GLY A 227 22.65 13.34 45.35
C GLY A 227 22.85 12.64 46.70
N HIS A 228 22.64 11.32 46.77
CA HIS A 228 22.88 10.52 47.98
C HIS A 228 24.36 10.17 48.18
N ILE A 229 25.10 9.85 47.13
CA ILE A 229 26.51 9.43 47.21
C ILE A 229 27.45 10.60 47.54
N LYS A 230 27.16 11.79 47.01
CA LYS A 230 28.00 12.99 47.18
C LYS A 230 28.26 13.37 48.66
N PRO A 231 27.25 13.47 49.55
CA PRO A 231 27.50 13.79 50.96
C PRO A 231 28.28 12.68 51.69
N ASP A 232 28.09 11.41 51.32
CA ASP A 232 28.87 10.31 51.88
C ASP A 232 30.35 10.40 51.48
N LEU A 233 30.64 10.78 50.24
CA LEU A 233 31.99 11.03 49.77
C LEU A 233 32.65 12.17 50.56
N GLU A 234 31.96 13.29 50.75
CA GLU A 234 32.46 14.45 51.52
C GLU A 234 32.72 14.07 53.00
N ARG A 235 31.84 13.26 53.59
CA ARG A 235 32.02 12.72 54.95
C ARG A 235 33.25 11.82 55.05
N LEU A 236 33.43 10.91 54.08
CA LEU A 236 34.58 10.01 54.04
C LEU A 236 35.90 10.76 53.81
N GLN A 237 35.90 11.77 52.94
CA GLN A 237 37.07 12.65 52.73
C GLN A 237 37.45 13.40 54.01
N SER A 238 36.47 13.94 54.73
CA SER A 238 36.70 14.63 56.01
C SER A 238 37.30 13.68 57.06
N ARG A 239 36.80 12.43 57.12
CA ARG A 239 37.32 11.40 58.03
C ARG A 239 38.72 10.96 57.64
N ARG A 240 39.01 10.80 56.35
CA ARG A 240 40.36 10.53 55.83
C ARG A 240 41.34 11.63 56.23
N LYS A 241 40.94 12.90 56.13
CA LYS A 241 41.77 14.05 56.54
C LYS A 241 42.10 14.01 58.03
N LYS A 242 41.10 13.82 58.90
CA LYS A 242 41.32 13.66 60.36
C LYS A 242 42.27 12.50 60.66
N THR A 243 42.03 11.35 60.03
CA THR A 243 42.89 10.16 60.20
C THR A 243 44.33 10.45 59.77
N SER A 244 44.55 11.16 58.66
CA SER A 244 45.90 11.54 58.23
C SER A 244 46.57 12.53 59.19
N GLU A 245 45.82 13.46 59.79
CA GLU A 245 46.35 14.37 60.80
C GLU A 245 46.75 13.61 62.08
N ASP A 246 45.97 12.60 62.47
CA ASP A 246 46.29 11.76 63.63
C ASP A 246 47.48 10.84 63.37
N ILE A 247 47.62 10.30 62.16
CA ILE A 247 48.83 9.55 61.74
C ILE A 247 50.07 10.43 61.90
N ILE A 248 50.04 11.67 61.39
CA ILE A 248 51.17 12.61 61.51
C ILE A 248 51.51 12.89 62.99
N LYS A 249 50.51 13.01 63.87
CA LYS A 249 50.76 13.20 65.32
C LYS A 249 51.41 11.98 65.95
N ILE A 250 50.94 10.77 65.60
CA ILE A 250 51.48 9.52 66.12
C ILE A 250 52.92 9.32 65.60
N GLU A 251 53.17 9.57 64.32
CA GLU A 251 54.51 9.51 63.73
C GLU A 251 55.49 10.45 64.43
N LYS A 252 55.09 11.71 64.70
CA LYS A 252 55.92 12.64 65.49
C LYS A 252 56.25 12.10 66.87
N ARG A 253 55.27 11.52 67.56
CA ARG A 253 55.45 10.97 68.91
C ARG A 253 56.30 9.70 68.91
N ILE A 254 56.19 8.86 67.89
CA ILE A 254 57.08 7.71 67.68
C ILE A 254 58.51 8.21 67.47
N ASN A 255 58.71 9.18 66.57
CA ASN A 255 60.00 9.77 66.27
C ASN A 255 60.67 10.37 67.52
N GLU A 256 59.92 11.09 68.35
CA GLU A 256 60.40 11.62 69.63
C GLU A 256 60.84 10.53 70.63
N ILE A 257 60.13 9.39 70.66
CA ILE A 257 60.48 8.26 71.53
C ILE A 257 61.72 7.54 71.00
N VAL A 258 61.78 7.32 69.69
CA VAL A 258 62.93 6.70 69.00
C VAL A 258 64.18 7.53 69.24
N ASP A 259 64.12 8.85 69.06
CA ASP A 259 65.27 9.73 69.31
C ASP A 259 65.74 9.70 70.78
N ARG A 260 64.82 9.52 71.74
CA ARG A 260 65.18 9.35 73.16
C ARG A 260 65.86 8.01 73.42
N ILE A 261 65.34 6.91 72.89
CA ILE A 261 65.85 5.56 73.14
C ILE A 261 67.23 5.38 72.50
N TYR A 262 67.40 5.91 71.29
CA TYR A 262 68.61 5.70 70.50
C TYR A 262 69.64 6.82 70.64
N LYS A 263 69.44 7.79 71.54
CA LYS A 263 70.36 8.91 71.74
C LYS A 263 71.78 8.45 72.08
N GLU A 264 71.92 7.57 73.07
CA GLU A 264 73.22 7.01 73.49
C GLU A 264 73.88 6.19 72.37
N PHE A 265 73.08 5.43 71.61
CA PHE A 265 73.57 4.66 70.46
C PHE A 265 74.04 5.58 69.31
N SER A 266 73.29 6.64 69.00
CA SER A 266 73.62 7.60 67.95
C SER A 266 74.94 8.34 68.22
N GLU A 267 75.20 8.69 69.49
CA GLU A 267 76.45 9.29 69.95
C GLU A 267 77.63 8.30 69.84
N SER A 268 77.42 7.01 70.10
CA SER A 268 78.47 5.98 70.02
C SER A 268 78.91 5.62 68.60
N VAL A 269 77.99 5.67 67.62
CA VAL A 269 78.26 5.32 66.20
C VAL A 269 78.62 6.56 65.37
N GLY A 270 78.53 7.77 65.94
CA GLY A 270 78.90 9.03 65.27
C GLY A 270 77.86 9.50 64.23
N VAL A 271 76.60 9.09 64.36
CA VAL A 271 75.52 9.44 63.43
C VAL A 271 74.55 10.40 64.12
N LYS A 272 74.21 11.52 63.47
CA LYS A 272 73.42 12.61 64.09
C LYS A 272 71.98 12.26 64.45
N ASN A 273 71.33 11.32 63.75
CA ASN A 273 69.99 10.79 64.03
C ASN A 273 69.78 9.46 63.27
N ILE A 274 69.22 8.42 63.90
CA ILE A 274 68.86 7.15 63.22
C ILE A 274 67.77 7.36 62.16
N GLN A 275 66.94 8.38 62.33
CA GLN A 275 65.89 8.76 61.40
C GLN A 275 66.38 9.05 59.97
N SER A 276 67.58 9.63 59.77
CA SER A 276 68.05 9.90 58.42
C SER A 276 68.33 8.61 57.66
N LEU A 277 68.92 7.61 58.34
CA LEU A 277 69.19 6.29 57.77
C LEU A 277 67.91 5.48 57.55
N GLU A 278 66.94 5.54 58.48
CA GLU A 278 65.64 4.88 58.29
C GLU A 278 64.80 5.53 57.19
N ASN A 279 64.83 6.86 57.06
CA ASN A 279 64.13 7.58 55.99
C ASN A 279 64.79 7.33 54.64
N GLU A 280 66.12 7.30 54.56
CA GLU A 280 66.85 6.89 53.36
C GLU A 280 66.53 5.44 52.97
N LEU A 281 66.50 4.51 53.94
CA LEU A 281 66.08 3.13 53.70
C LEU A 281 64.62 3.02 53.23
N LYS A 282 63.69 3.77 53.83
CA LYS A 282 62.28 3.81 53.40
C LYS A 282 62.10 4.45 52.02
N GLU A 283 62.88 5.47 51.70
CA GLU A 283 62.88 6.08 50.36
C GLU A 283 63.44 5.10 49.32
N ILE A 284 64.52 4.40 49.64
CA ILE A 284 65.09 3.37 48.77
C ILE A 284 64.09 2.23 48.57
N GLN A 285 63.43 1.76 49.63
CA GLN A 285 62.40 0.70 49.54
C GLN A 285 61.17 1.14 48.75
N LYS A 286 60.70 2.39 48.91
CA LYS A 286 59.62 2.94 48.08
C LYS A 286 60.04 3.05 46.62
N LYS A 287 61.23 3.59 46.34
CA LYS A 287 61.78 3.66 44.98
C LYS A 287 61.92 2.26 44.38
N GLU A 288 62.36 1.26 45.14
CA GLU A 288 62.46 -0.13 44.70
C GLU A 288 61.09 -0.74 44.39
N HIS A 289 60.08 -0.51 45.24
CA HIS A 289 58.72 -0.97 45.01
C HIS A 289 58.06 -0.28 43.80
N ASP A 290 58.21 1.04 43.68
CA ASP A 290 57.65 1.82 42.58
C ASP A 290 58.33 1.48 41.24
N THR A 291 59.64 1.23 41.26
CA THR A 291 60.37 0.73 40.08
C THR A 291 59.98 -0.71 39.73
N LYS A 292 59.69 -1.58 40.71
CA LYS A 292 59.14 -2.92 40.47
C LYS A 292 57.72 -2.88 39.88
N LEU A 293 56.84 -2.02 40.40
CA LEU A 293 55.50 -1.81 39.84
C LEU A 293 55.57 -1.26 38.41
N ALA A 294 56.43 -0.26 38.17
CA ALA A 294 56.64 0.29 36.84
C ALA A 294 57.24 -0.77 35.89
N ALA A 295 58.20 -1.57 36.35
CA ALA A 295 58.76 -2.67 35.56
C ALA A 295 57.72 -3.74 35.23
N GLY A 296 56.81 -4.07 36.17
CA GLY A 296 55.69 -4.97 35.94
C GLY A 296 54.71 -4.42 34.90
N GLN A 297 54.30 -3.16 35.02
CA GLN A 297 53.43 -2.49 34.04
C GLN A 297 54.07 -2.42 32.65
N ILE A 298 55.38 -2.16 32.58
CA ILE A 298 56.12 -2.15 31.33
C ILE A 298 56.23 -3.57 30.76
N ALA A 299 56.42 -4.60 31.59
CA ALA A 299 56.46 -6.00 31.15
C ALA A 299 55.09 -6.45 30.62
N ASP A 300 54.00 -6.15 31.32
CA ASP A 300 52.63 -6.43 30.88
C ASP A 300 52.34 -5.72 29.54
N TYR A 301 52.74 -4.45 29.42
CA TYR A 301 52.59 -3.68 28.19
C TYR A 301 53.46 -4.23 27.05
N MET A 302 54.68 -4.70 27.34
CA MET A 302 55.54 -5.35 26.36
C MET A 302 54.97 -6.70 25.90
N GLU A 303 54.41 -7.50 26.81
CA GLU A 303 53.76 -8.76 26.46
C GLU A 303 52.51 -8.52 25.60
N GLU A 304 51.72 -7.50 25.93
CA GLU A 304 50.54 -7.11 25.14
C GLU A 304 50.92 -6.57 23.74
N LEU A 305 52.00 -5.77 23.65
CA LEU A 305 52.55 -5.33 22.37
C LEU A 305 53.12 -6.48 21.54
N SER A 306 53.81 -7.44 22.19
CA SER A 306 54.33 -8.64 21.53
C SER A 306 53.18 -9.49 20.97
N ALA A 307 52.11 -9.70 21.74
CA ALA A 307 50.93 -10.43 21.29
C ALA A 307 50.26 -9.75 20.09
N LYS A 308 50.13 -8.42 20.13
CA LYS A 308 49.64 -7.64 18.99
C LYS A 308 50.56 -7.78 17.77
N ALA A 309 51.87 -7.75 17.96
CA ALA A 309 52.84 -7.93 16.87
C ALA A 309 52.71 -9.33 16.22
N ASP A 310 52.54 -10.38 17.02
CA ASP A 310 52.30 -11.73 16.51
C ASP A 310 50.96 -11.85 15.77
N GLU A 311 49.89 -11.22 16.27
CA GLU A 311 48.60 -11.16 15.57
C GLU A 311 48.72 -10.46 14.20
N TRP A 312 49.39 -9.31 14.15
CA TRP A 312 49.63 -8.59 12.90
C TRP A 312 50.51 -9.37 11.94
N LYS A 313 51.47 -10.15 12.45
CA LYS A 313 52.31 -11.04 11.64
C LYS A 313 51.48 -12.15 10.99
N VAL A 314 50.58 -12.79 11.75
CA VAL A 314 49.66 -13.79 11.19
C VAL A 314 48.74 -13.18 10.12
N LYS A 315 48.22 -11.98 10.35
CA LYS A 315 47.40 -11.26 9.34
C LYS A 315 48.21 -10.91 8.09
N ALA A 316 49.45 -10.44 8.25
CA ALA A 316 50.34 -10.14 7.13
C ALA A 316 50.65 -11.41 6.30
N ASP A 317 50.88 -12.54 6.96
CA ASP A 317 51.10 -13.83 6.29
C ASP A 317 49.85 -14.32 5.54
N GLN A 318 48.65 -14.09 6.09
CA GLN A 318 47.38 -14.38 5.42
C GLN A 318 47.18 -13.51 4.16
N CYS A 319 47.35 -12.19 4.30
CA CYS A 319 47.30 -11.28 3.16
C CYS A 319 48.35 -11.64 2.10
N GLY A 320 49.55 -12.08 2.51
CA GLY A 320 50.59 -12.55 1.61
C GLY A 320 50.15 -13.75 0.77
N LYS A 321 49.49 -14.74 1.38
CA LYS A 321 48.94 -15.91 0.68
C LYS A 321 47.85 -15.53 -0.32
N GLU A 322 46.92 -14.66 0.08
CA GLU A 322 45.84 -14.16 -0.80
C GLU A 322 46.42 -13.41 -2.02
N ILE A 323 47.44 -12.57 -1.81
CA ILE A 323 48.13 -11.88 -2.90
C ILE A 323 48.81 -12.88 -3.84
N GLU A 324 49.43 -13.94 -3.32
CA GLU A 324 50.08 -14.97 -4.13
C GLU A 324 49.06 -15.76 -4.97
N GLU A 325 47.89 -16.10 -4.41
CA GLU A 325 46.79 -16.75 -5.12
C GLU A 325 46.20 -15.85 -6.22
N LEU A 326 45.94 -14.59 -5.91
CA LEU A 326 45.49 -13.59 -6.89
C LEU A 326 46.52 -13.39 -8.00
N SER A 327 47.82 -13.38 -7.66
CA SER A 327 48.91 -13.30 -8.63
C SER A 327 48.94 -14.51 -9.57
N LYS A 328 48.74 -15.72 -9.04
CA LYS A 328 48.63 -16.96 -9.84
C LYS A 328 47.43 -16.92 -10.79
N MET A 329 46.26 -16.49 -10.32
CA MET A 329 45.06 -16.34 -11.17
C MET A 329 45.28 -15.29 -12.25
N ARG A 330 45.86 -14.13 -11.91
CA ARG A 330 46.23 -13.10 -12.88
C ARG A 330 47.18 -13.65 -13.94
N ALA A 331 48.21 -14.40 -13.56
CA ALA A 331 49.14 -15.02 -14.50
C ALA A 331 48.44 -16.03 -15.43
N GLY A 332 47.47 -16.80 -14.92
CA GLY A 332 46.62 -17.70 -15.71
C GLY A 332 45.81 -16.94 -16.78
N ILE A 333 45.09 -15.90 -16.36
CA ILE A 333 44.28 -15.06 -17.27
C ILE A 333 45.16 -14.35 -18.31
N VAL A 334 46.32 -13.81 -17.91
CA VAL A 334 47.27 -13.21 -18.87
C VAL A 334 47.77 -14.25 -19.88
N GLY A 335 47.98 -15.49 -19.43
CA GLY A 335 48.28 -16.62 -20.31
C GLY A 335 47.16 -16.89 -21.32
N GLU A 336 45.90 -16.93 -20.89
CA GLU A 336 44.74 -17.12 -21.77
C GLU A 336 44.57 -15.97 -22.78
N ILE A 337 44.70 -14.72 -22.33
CA ILE A 337 44.69 -13.54 -23.20
C ILE A 337 45.78 -13.66 -24.27
N SER A 338 46.98 -14.12 -23.90
CA SER A 338 48.07 -14.30 -24.86
C SER A 338 47.78 -15.40 -25.89
N LYS A 339 47.06 -16.47 -25.52
CA LYS A 339 46.60 -17.52 -26.45
C LYS A 339 45.55 -16.97 -27.41
N LEU A 340 44.51 -16.32 -26.90
CA LEU A 340 43.47 -15.69 -27.71
C LEU A 340 44.06 -14.66 -28.67
N LYS A 341 45.04 -13.87 -28.24
CA LYS A 341 45.73 -12.90 -29.10
C LYS A 341 46.48 -13.58 -30.25
N ARG A 342 47.14 -14.72 -30.00
CA ARG A 342 47.79 -15.51 -31.07
C ARG A 342 46.78 -16.11 -32.04
N GLU A 343 45.63 -16.58 -31.54
CA GLU A 343 44.54 -17.09 -32.37
C GLU A 343 43.96 -15.99 -33.26
N ILE A 344 43.74 -14.79 -32.72
CA ILE A 344 43.31 -13.61 -33.48
C ILE A 344 44.32 -13.30 -34.58
N SER A 345 45.61 -13.16 -34.25
CA SER A 345 46.64 -12.88 -35.27
C SER A 345 46.76 -13.99 -36.32
N SER A 346 46.56 -15.26 -35.94
CA SER A 346 46.50 -16.36 -36.91
C SER A 346 45.28 -16.27 -37.82
N LYS A 347 44.12 -15.85 -37.31
CA LYS A 347 42.89 -15.66 -38.09
C LYS A 347 42.98 -14.45 -39.00
N GLU A 348 43.56 -13.35 -38.52
CA GLU A 348 43.87 -12.17 -39.32
C GLU A 348 44.82 -12.51 -40.47
N ALA A 349 45.88 -13.29 -40.22
CA ALA A 349 46.78 -13.75 -41.29
C ALA A 349 46.08 -14.66 -42.31
N GLN A 350 45.17 -15.54 -41.86
CA GLN A 350 44.35 -16.36 -42.76
C GLN A 350 43.41 -15.50 -43.62
N LEU A 351 42.78 -14.48 -43.03
CA LEU A 351 41.95 -13.52 -43.75
C LEU A 351 42.77 -12.77 -44.81
N GLU A 352 43.98 -12.34 -44.46
CA GLU A 352 44.86 -11.64 -45.40
C GLU A 352 45.31 -12.54 -46.57
N GLN A 353 45.64 -13.80 -46.28
CA GLN A 353 45.93 -14.79 -47.34
C GLN A 353 44.73 -15.05 -48.24
N LEU A 354 43.52 -15.15 -47.68
CA LEU A 354 42.28 -15.32 -48.44
C LEU A 354 41.99 -14.11 -49.32
N LYS A 355 42.20 -12.89 -48.81
CA LYS A 355 42.08 -11.65 -49.58
C LYS A 355 43.08 -11.59 -50.73
N ALA A 356 44.35 -11.93 -50.47
CA ALA A 356 45.38 -11.98 -51.51
C ALA A 356 45.05 -13.01 -52.59
N HIS A 357 44.58 -14.20 -52.20
CA HIS A 357 44.14 -15.23 -53.14
C HIS A 357 42.90 -14.80 -53.94
N TRP A 358 41.96 -14.09 -53.32
CA TRP A 358 40.82 -13.51 -54.00
C TRP A 358 41.25 -12.46 -55.04
N LEU A 359 42.18 -11.57 -54.70
CA LEU A 359 42.77 -10.61 -55.64
C LEU A 359 43.50 -11.30 -56.80
N GLU A 360 44.28 -12.35 -56.54
CA GLU A 360 44.93 -13.15 -57.59
C GLU A 360 43.92 -13.83 -58.52
N ILE A 361 42.80 -14.33 -57.98
CA ILE A 361 41.70 -14.90 -58.80
C ILE A 361 41.06 -13.80 -59.64
N GLN A 362 40.82 -12.62 -59.06
CA GLN A 362 40.23 -11.50 -59.77
C GLN A 362 41.14 -11.04 -60.92
N GLU A 363 42.44 -10.86 -60.68
CA GLU A 363 43.42 -10.53 -61.73
C GLU A 363 43.48 -11.60 -62.83
N LYS A 364 43.44 -12.90 -62.47
CA LYS A 364 43.39 -14.00 -63.45
C LYS A 364 42.12 -13.97 -64.29
N CYS A 365 40.96 -13.70 -63.68
CA CYS A 365 39.70 -13.61 -64.41
C CYS A 365 39.60 -12.35 -65.29
N GLU A 366 40.20 -11.23 -64.87
CA GLU A 366 40.37 -10.03 -65.71
C GLU A 366 41.30 -10.31 -66.91
N LEU A 367 42.42 -11.00 -66.70
CA LEU A 367 43.36 -11.42 -67.75
C LEU A 367 42.72 -12.39 -68.77
N GLU A 368 41.88 -13.31 -68.31
CA GLU A 368 41.17 -14.28 -69.15
C GLU A 368 39.89 -13.72 -69.82
N GLN A 369 39.55 -12.43 -69.60
CA GLN A 369 38.31 -11.78 -70.07
C GLN A 369 37.04 -12.56 -69.71
N LEU A 370 37.07 -13.28 -68.59
CA LEU A 370 35.91 -13.98 -68.06
C LEU A 370 35.09 -12.97 -67.25
N LEU A 371 33.87 -12.68 -67.69
CA LEU A 371 32.91 -11.87 -66.93
C LEU A 371 32.49 -12.67 -65.67
N LEU A 372 33.22 -12.50 -64.57
CA LEU A 372 32.78 -12.94 -63.26
C LEU A 372 31.56 -12.10 -62.85
N PRO A 373 30.45 -12.73 -62.41
CA PRO A 373 29.33 -12.00 -61.82
C PRO A 373 29.77 -11.36 -60.50
N THR A 374 30.12 -10.09 -60.55
CA THR A 374 30.37 -9.25 -59.39
C THR A 374 29.04 -9.04 -58.65
N LEU A 375 28.87 -9.73 -57.53
CA LEU A 375 27.93 -9.31 -56.48
C LEU A 375 28.65 -8.21 -55.69
N ASP A 376 28.14 -6.98 -55.74
CA ASP A 376 28.69 -5.82 -55.03
C ASP A 376 28.79 -6.11 -53.51
N ASP A 377 30.01 -6.19 -52.97
CA ASP A 377 30.28 -6.27 -51.53
C ASP A 377 30.46 -4.82 -50.98
N PRO A 378 29.77 -4.39 -49.90
CA PRO A 378 29.36 -2.99 -49.69
C PRO A 378 30.30 -2.11 -48.83
N MET A 379 31.63 -2.26 -48.87
CA MET A 379 32.46 -1.65 -47.80
C MET A 379 33.88 -1.16 -48.10
N ASP A 380 34.21 -0.61 -49.28
CA ASP A 380 35.59 -0.10 -49.50
C ASP A 380 35.66 1.26 -50.26
N ILE A 381 35.03 2.33 -49.76
CA ILE A 381 35.15 3.67 -50.40
C ILE A 381 36.46 4.36 -50.03
N GLU A 382 37.55 4.07 -50.72
CA GLU A 382 38.50 5.12 -51.10
C GLU A 382 38.82 4.83 -52.54
N THR A 383 38.45 5.71 -53.48
CA THR A 383 38.40 5.31 -54.90
C THR A 383 37.23 4.34 -55.16
N SER A 384 36.03 4.92 -55.25
CA SER A 384 34.75 4.38 -55.76
C SER A 384 34.42 2.89 -55.54
N LEU A 385 34.41 2.40 -54.31
CA LEU A 385 33.38 1.40 -54.01
C LEU A 385 32.05 2.09 -53.76
N PRO A 386 30.92 1.50 -54.19
CA PRO A 386 29.62 1.96 -53.75
C PRO A 386 29.55 1.71 -52.24
N GLY A 387 29.30 2.76 -51.46
CA GLY A 387 28.97 2.61 -50.04
C GLY A 387 27.81 1.63 -49.85
N PRO A 388 27.57 1.16 -48.61
CA PRO A 388 26.50 0.23 -48.33
C PRO A 388 25.22 0.65 -49.04
N VAL A 389 24.67 -0.22 -49.90
CA VAL A 389 23.38 0.03 -50.55
C VAL A 389 22.35 0.02 -49.43
N PHE A 390 22.10 1.21 -48.90
CA PHE A 390 21.10 1.42 -47.87
C PHE A 390 19.73 1.09 -48.48
N ASP A 391 19.09 0.05 -47.96
CA ASP A 391 17.76 -0.32 -48.40
C ASP A 391 16.74 0.71 -47.87
N TYR A 392 16.44 1.70 -48.71
CA TYR A 392 15.47 2.75 -48.41
C TYR A 392 14.01 2.28 -48.62
N SER A 393 13.76 1.00 -48.89
CA SER A 393 12.39 0.47 -49.05
C SER A 393 11.51 0.66 -47.82
N GLN A 394 12.13 0.73 -46.63
CA GLN A 394 11.45 1.00 -45.36
C GLN A 394 11.31 2.49 -45.04
N LEU A 395 11.97 3.36 -45.81
CA LEU A 395 11.87 4.81 -45.65
C LEU A 395 10.52 5.26 -46.21
N SER A 396 9.78 6.08 -45.45
CA SER A 396 8.51 6.62 -45.95
C SER A 396 8.73 7.39 -47.25
N ARG A 397 7.85 7.20 -48.24
CA ARG A 397 7.93 7.72 -49.62
C ARG A 397 8.33 9.20 -49.74
N THR A 398 8.07 9.99 -48.69
CA THR A 398 8.44 11.41 -48.52
C THR A 398 9.94 11.67 -48.53
N TYR A 399 10.78 10.74 -48.05
CA TYR A 399 12.23 10.90 -47.91
C TYR A 399 13.03 10.30 -49.09
N LEU A 400 12.34 9.73 -50.07
CA LEU A 400 12.92 9.07 -51.26
C LEU A 400 12.96 9.98 -52.50
N GLN A 401 12.39 11.18 -52.43
CA GLN A 401 12.42 12.16 -53.51
C GLN A 401 13.63 13.08 -53.36
N ASP A 402 14.23 13.52 -54.48
CA ASP A 402 15.28 14.55 -54.49
C ASP A 402 14.72 15.87 -53.93
N MET A 403 15.04 16.13 -52.66
CA MET A 403 14.57 17.30 -51.93
C MET A 403 15.38 18.53 -52.34
N ARG A 404 14.73 19.71 -52.41
CA ARG A 404 15.45 20.96 -52.62
C ARG A 404 16.37 21.25 -51.41
N PRO A 405 17.53 21.92 -51.60
CA PRO A 405 18.49 22.18 -50.51
C PRO A 405 17.85 22.81 -49.25
N ALA A 406 16.86 23.70 -49.42
CA ALA A 406 16.14 24.34 -48.33
C ALA A 406 15.20 23.41 -47.53
N GLU A 407 14.71 22.32 -48.13
CA GLU A 407 13.88 21.32 -47.44
C GLU A 407 14.77 20.29 -46.73
N ARG A 408 15.97 20.02 -47.28
CA ARG A 408 17.01 19.21 -46.62
C ARG A 408 17.47 19.85 -45.32
N GLU A 409 17.74 21.15 -45.34
CA GLU A 409 18.18 21.91 -44.16
C GLU A 409 17.12 21.92 -43.05
N LYS A 410 15.82 21.96 -43.41
CA LYS A 410 14.72 21.83 -42.44
C LYS A 410 14.68 20.45 -41.77
N HIS A 411 14.85 19.38 -42.54
CA HIS A 411 14.89 18.03 -41.98
C HIS A 411 16.13 17.79 -41.12
N GLU A 412 17.26 18.35 -41.51
CA GLU A 412 18.48 18.31 -40.70
C GLU A 412 18.28 19.04 -39.36
N LEU A 413 17.60 20.18 -39.37
CA LEU A 413 17.23 20.91 -38.15
C LEU A 413 16.29 20.09 -37.25
N ASP A 414 15.27 19.44 -37.83
CA ASP A 414 14.34 18.57 -37.10
C ASP A 414 15.04 17.36 -36.47
N PHE A 415 15.95 16.71 -37.21
CA PHE A 415 16.73 15.60 -36.68
C PHE A 415 17.69 16.05 -35.59
N LYS A 416 18.30 17.23 -35.76
CA LYS A 416 19.15 17.82 -34.72
C LYS A 416 18.36 18.12 -33.45
N GLN A 417 17.17 18.69 -33.57
CA GLN A 417 16.28 18.91 -32.42
C GLN A 417 15.85 17.60 -31.74
N ARG A 418 15.57 16.54 -32.51
CA ARG A 418 15.23 15.22 -31.94
C ARG A 418 16.44 14.58 -31.25
N MET A 419 17.64 14.70 -31.83
CA MET A 419 18.87 14.24 -31.19
C MET A 419 19.13 15.00 -29.89
N ASP A 420 18.99 16.33 -29.91
CA ASP A 420 19.15 17.16 -28.70
C ASP A 420 18.12 16.79 -27.62
N THR A 421 16.87 16.46 -28.02
CA THR A 421 15.83 15.99 -27.10
C THR A 421 16.18 14.63 -26.49
N LEU A 422 16.66 13.69 -27.31
CA LEU A 422 17.08 12.36 -26.85
C LEU A 422 18.33 12.44 -25.96
N VAL A 423 19.29 13.31 -26.29
CA VAL A 423 20.47 13.56 -25.46
C VAL A 423 20.05 14.18 -24.13
N ALA A 424 19.14 15.15 -24.12
CA ALA A 424 18.59 15.71 -22.88
C ALA A 424 17.83 14.67 -22.06
N GLU A 425 17.14 13.72 -22.70
CA GLU A 425 16.47 12.61 -22.01
C GLU A 425 17.48 11.61 -21.44
N ILE A 426 18.56 11.30 -22.16
CA ILE A 426 19.66 10.47 -21.69
C ILE A 426 20.37 11.12 -20.49
N GLU A 427 20.67 12.41 -20.56
CA GLU A 427 21.24 13.20 -19.45
C GLU A 427 20.29 13.25 -18.25
N ARG A 428 18.98 13.33 -18.47
CA ARG A 428 17.97 13.23 -17.40
C ARG A 428 17.97 11.83 -16.75
N THR A 429 18.28 10.80 -17.52
CA THR A 429 18.43 9.42 -17.03
C THR A 429 19.84 9.07 -16.58
N ALA A 430 20.75 10.05 -16.48
CA ALA A 430 22.15 9.81 -16.14
C ALA A 430 22.27 8.85 -14.94
N PRO A 431 22.80 7.63 -15.16
CA PRO A 431 22.83 6.61 -14.13
C PRO A 431 23.69 7.11 -12.98
N ASN A 432 23.13 7.14 -11.77
CA ASN A 432 23.88 7.48 -10.59
C ASN A 432 24.94 6.38 -10.37
N LEU A 433 26.20 6.66 -10.75
CA LEU A 433 27.31 5.73 -10.63
C LEU A 433 27.56 5.29 -9.17
N LYS A 434 27.07 6.06 -8.19
CA LYS A 434 27.14 5.73 -6.74
C LYS A 434 25.93 4.93 -6.25
N ALA A 435 24.95 4.64 -7.10
CA ALA A 435 23.76 3.87 -6.70
C ALA A 435 24.12 2.43 -6.34
N LEU A 436 25.13 1.85 -7.01
CA LEU A 436 25.62 0.51 -6.70
C LEU A 436 26.25 0.46 -5.30
N ASP A 437 27.20 1.37 -5.02
CA ASP A 437 27.85 1.47 -3.71
C ASP A 437 26.84 1.76 -2.58
N GLN A 438 25.85 2.62 -2.85
CA GLN A 438 24.77 2.92 -1.90
C GLN A 438 23.88 1.69 -1.65
N TYR A 439 23.61 0.90 -2.70
CA TYR A 439 22.85 -0.33 -2.59
C TYR A 439 23.61 -1.38 -1.78
N GLU A 440 24.91 -1.57 -2.02
CA GLU A 440 25.75 -2.50 -1.25
C GLU A 440 25.85 -2.07 0.22
N ALA A 441 26.03 -0.78 0.49
CA ALA A 441 26.03 -0.26 1.86
C ALA A 441 24.68 -0.43 2.57
N LEU A 442 23.57 -0.29 1.86
CA LEU A 442 22.22 -0.55 2.40
C LEU A 442 22.01 -2.04 2.66
N GLN A 443 22.44 -2.91 1.73
CA GLN A 443 22.36 -4.35 1.88
C GLN A 443 23.20 -4.86 3.06
N GLY A 444 24.39 -4.28 3.29
CA GLY A 444 25.21 -4.57 4.47
C GLY A 444 24.50 -4.21 5.77
N LYS A 445 23.90 -3.01 5.84
CA LYS A 445 23.11 -2.58 7.02
C LYS A 445 21.88 -3.46 7.23
N GLU A 446 21.20 -3.87 6.17
CA GLU A 446 20.05 -4.78 6.25
C GLU A 446 20.44 -6.13 6.84
N ARG A 447 21.58 -6.70 6.42
CA ARG A 447 22.11 -7.95 6.98
C ARG A 447 22.41 -7.82 8.47
N GLU A 448 23.12 -6.76 8.88
CA GLU A 448 23.43 -6.54 10.31
C GLU A 448 22.17 -6.39 11.17
N VAL A 449 21.16 -5.68 10.68
CA VAL A 449 19.89 -5.50 11.41
C VAL A 449 19.14 -6.83 11.52
N THR A 450 19.15 -7.63 10.44
CA THR A 450 18.50 -8.95 10.41
C THR A 450 19.18 -9.92 11.38
N GLU A 451 20.51 -9.97 11.40
CA GLU A 451 21.27 -10.81 12.34
C GLU A 451 21.01 -10.43 13.81
N LYS A 452 21.00 -9.13 14.12
CA LYS A 452 20.66 -8.64 15.47
C LYS A 452 19.22 -8.99 15.85
N PHE A 453 18.28 -8.89 14.91
CA PHE A 453 16.88 -9.25 15.14
C PHE A 453 16.73 -10.76 15.41
N ASP A 454 17.40 -11.60 14.63
CA ASP A 454 17.36 -13.06 14.81
C ASP A 454 18.00 -13.50 16.14
N ALA A 455 19.09 -12.83 16.56
CA ALA A 455 19.70 -13.05 17.87
C ALA A 455 18.72 -12.74 19.01
N VAL A 456 18.09 -11.56 19.00
CA VAL A 456 17.09 -11.17 20.02
C VAL A 456 15.89 -12.11 20.02
N ARG A 457 15.43 -12.55 18.85
CA ARG A 457 14.33 -13.50 18.72
C ARG A 457 14.68 -14.86 19.30
N LYS A 458 15.93 -15.30 19.15
CA LYS A 458 16.41 -16.55 19.74
C LYS A 458 16.46 -16.45 21.27
N GLU A 459 16.96 -15.35 21.81
CA GLU A 459 16.96 -15.09 23.25
C GLU A 459 15.54 -15.05 23.83
N GLU A 460 14.61 -14.36 23.16
CA GLU A 460 13.19 -14.32 23.54
C GLU A 460 12.60 -15.74 23.62
N LYS A 461 12.88 -16.57 22.60
CA LYS A 461 12.42 -17.96 22.56
C LYS A 461 12.99 -18.78 23.71
N GLU A 462 14.29 -18.67 23.99
CA GLU A 462 14.93 -19.38 25.11
C GLU A 462 14.35 -18.97 26.47
N ILE A 463 14.04 -17.69 26.66
CA ILE A 463 13.39 -17.20 27.89
C ILE A 463 11.95 -17.71 27.98
N SER A 464 11.20 -17.70 26.87
CA SER A 464 9.84 -18.23 26.80
C SER A 464 9.80 -19.73 27.13
N ASP A 465 10.74 -20.51 26.58
CA ASP A 465 10.86 -21.94 26.85
C ASP A 465 11.19 -22.20 28.33
N LYS A 466 12.11 -21.42 28.92
CA LYS A 466 12.40 -21.48 30.37
C LYS A 466 11.18 -21.12 31.22
N PHE A 467 10.43 -20.09 30.84
CA PHE A 467 9.21 -19.69 31.54
C PHE A 467 8.14 -20.78 31.47
N ASN A 468 7.91 -21.38 30.30
CA ASN A 468 6.95 -22.47 30.12
C ASN A 468 7.35 -23.71 30.92
N ALA A 469 8.64 -24.05 30.97
CA ALA A 469 9.13 -25.15 31.80
C ALA A 469 8.85 -24.91 33.30
N VAL A 470 9.05 -23.69 33.79
CA VAL A 470 8.73 -23.34 35.19
C VAL A 470 7.21 -23.32 35.43
N LYS A 471 6.43 -22.78 34.49
CA LYS A 471 4.96 -22.76 34.56
C LYS A 471 4.40 -24.18 34.66
N GLN A 472 4.91 -25.09 33.85
CA GLN A 472 4.49 -26.49 33.85
C GLN A 472 4.85 -27.21 35.16
N LYS A 473 6.09 -27.08 35.65
CA LYS A 473 6.49 -27.66 36.95
C LYS A 473 5.63 -27.14 38.10
N ARG A 474 5.32 -25.84 38.09
CA ARG A 474 4.44 -25.23 39.11
C ARG A 474 3.02 -25.79 39.02
N TYR A 475 2.50 -26.00 37.82
CA TYR A 475 1.19 -26.61 37.58
C TYR A 475 1.13 -28.05 38.09
N GLU A 476 2.13 -28.86 37.74
CA GLU A 476 2.23 -30.26 38.17
C GLU A 476 2.24 -30.39 39.70
N LEU A 477 3.10 -29.64 40.39
CA LEU A 477 3.17 -29.65 41.86
C LEU A 477 1.88 -29.15 42.53
N PHE A 478 1.23 -28.13 41.93
CA PHE A 478 -0.03 -27.62 42.46
C PHE A 478 -1.15 -28.64 42.30
N MET A 479 -1.29 -29.25 41.11
CA MET A 479 -2.32 -30.24 40.84
C MET A 479 -2.12 -31.51 41.67
N GLU A 480 -0.87 -31.94 41.88
CA GLU A 480 -0.56 -33.07 42.76
C GLU A 480 -1.01 -32.79 44.21
N ALA A 481 -0.67 -31.61 44.74
CA ALA A 481 -1.11 -31.19 46.07
C ALA A 481 -2.64 -31.02 46.15
N PHE A 482 -3.25 -30.40 45.15
CA PHE A 482 -4.69 -30.19 45.05
C PHE A 482 -5.46 -31.52 45.06
N ASP A 483 -5.05 -32.48 44.22
CA ASP A 483 -5.66 -33.79 44.12
C ASP A 483 -5.54 -34.57 45.43
N HIS A 484 -4.39 -34.49 46.08
CA HIS A 484 -4.18 -35.11 47.38
C HIS A 484 -5.13 -34.53 48.46
N ILE A 485 -5.28 -33.21 48.48
CA ILE A 485 -6.19 -32.51 49.40
C ILE A 485 -7.66 -32.85 49.09
N SER A 486 -8.04 -32.80 47.82
CA SER A 486 -9.40 -33.06 47.35
C SER A 486 -9.85 -34.49 47.69
N LYS A 487 -8.95 -35.48 47.60
CA LYS A 487 -9.24 -36.87 48.03
C LYS A 487 -9.33 -37.05 49.55
N SER A 488 -8.64 -36.21 50.32
CA SER A 488 -8.54 -36.32 51.78
C SER A 488 -9.65 -35.56 52.51
N ILE A 489 -10.12 -34.44 51.95
CA ILE A 489 -11.11 -33.56 52.60
C ILE A 489 -12.45 -34.25 52.84
N ASP A 490 -12.95 -35.04 51.87
CA ASP A 490 -14.22 -35.76 52.01
C ASP A 490 -14.14 -36.83 53.11
N LYS A 491 -12.99 -37.53 53.23
CA LYS A 491 -12.78 -38.54 54.27
C LYS A 491 -12.80 -37.94 55.67
N ILE A 492 -12.06 -36.85 55.87
CA ILE A 492 -11.95 -36.15 57.15
C ILE A 492 -13.31 -35.53 57.52
N TYR A 493 -13.97 -34.87 56.57
CA TYR A 493 -15.29 -34.28 56.79
C TYR A 493 -16.34 -35.34 57.15
N LYS A 494 -16.35 -36.50 56.47
CA LYS A 494 -17.21 -37.64 56.82
C LYS A 494 -16.95 -38.16 58.23
N GLN A 495 -15.68 -38.23 58.67
CA GLN A 495 -15.35 -38.69 60.02
C GLN A 495 -15.81 -37.70 61.10
N LEU A 496 -15.62 -36.40 60.87
CA LEU A 496 -16.02 -35.34 61.80
C LEU A 496 -17.54 -35.15 61.88
N THR A 497 -18.27 -35.43 60.80
CA THR A 497 -19.73 -35.25 60.73
C THR A 497 -20.55 -36.51 61.00
N LYS A 498 -19.89 -37.64 61.33
CA LYS A 498 -20.56 -38.86 61.78
C LYS A 498 -21.05 -38.68 63.22
N SER A 499 -22.36 -38.80 63.42
CA SER A 499 -23.00 -38.75 64.74
C SER A 499 -24.08 -39.84 64.83
N HIS A 500 -24.55 -40.13 66.04
CA HIS A 500 -25.58 -41.16 66.31
C HIS A 500 -26.89 -40.91 65.55
N THR A 501 -27.17 -39.65 65.19
CA THR A 501 -28.35 -39.22 64.41
C THR A 501 -28.16 -39.30 62.89
N HIS A 502 -26.91 -39.35 62.39
CA HIS A 502 -26.56 -39.39 60.97
C HIS A 502 -25.36 -40.33 60.71
N PRO A 503 -25.60 -41.65 60.53
CA PRO A 503 -24.53 -42.64 60.43
C PRO A 503 -23.70 -42.55 59.13
N LEU A 504 -24.23 -41.92 58.08
CA LEU A 504 -23.55 -41.77 56.78
C LEU A 504 -22.65 -40.52 56.67
N GLY A 505 -22.75 -39.56 57.60
CA GLY A 505 -21.99 -38.30 57.57
C GLY A 505 -22.35 -37.36 56.41
N GLY A 506 -21.71 -36.19 56.36
CA GLY A 506 -21.79 -35.24 55.25
C GLY A 506 -20.75 -35.47 54.17
N THR A 507 -20.86 -34.76 53.04
CA THR A 507 -19.86 -34.76 51.95
C THR A 507 -19.27 -33.37 51.75
N ALA A 508 -18.00 -33.31 51.36
CA ALA A 508 -17.30 -32.07 51.07
C ALA A 508 -16.46 -32.22 49.79
N TYR A 509 -16.50 -31.20 48.94
CA TYR A 509 -15.74 -31.16 47.69
C TYR A 509 -15.18 -29.77 47.45
N LEU A 510 -14.11 -29.74 46.67
CA LEU A 510 -13.30 -28.58 46.43
C LEU A 510 -13.17 -28.40 44.91
N ASN A 511 -13.65 -27.27 44.41
CA ASN A 511 -13.70 -26.97 42.97
C ASN A 511 -12.73 -25.85 42.63
N LEU A 512 -12.02 -26.01 41.52
CA LEU A 512 -11.24 -24.94 40.90
C LEU A 512 -12.18 -24.08 40.05
N GLU A 513 -12.03 -22.76 40.11
CA GLU A 513 -12.75 -21.86 39.19
C GLU A 513 -12.22 -21.96 37.75
N ASN A 514 -10.93 -22.29 37.60
CA ASN A 514 -10.28 -22.48 36.32
C ASN A 514 -9.22 -23.59 36.43
N GLU A 515 -9.35 -24.64 35.61
CA GLU A 515 -8.46 -25.81 35.59
C GLU A 515 -7.15 -25.56 34.82
N ASP A 516 -7.15 -24.60 33.89
CA ASP A 516 -5.99 -24.29 33.05
C ASP A 516 -5.00 -23.36 33.77
N GLU A 517 -5.51 -22.41 34.54
CA GLU A 517 -4.70 -21.47 35.33
C GLU A 517 -5.21 -21.34 36.77
N PRO A 518 -4.97 -22.35 37.62
CA PRO A 518 -5.50 -22.40 38.98
C PRO A 518 -4.91 -21.35 39.93
N PHE A 519 -3.88 -20.61 39.49
CA PHE A 519 -3.19 -19.59 40.28
C PHE A 519 -3.82 -18.20 40.19
N LEU A 520 -4.55 -17.91 39.11
CA LEU A 520 -5.18 -16.60 38.91
C LEU A 520 -6.55 -16.52 39.60
N HIS A 521 -7.19 -17.67 39.82
CA HIS A 521 -8.56 -17.75 40.33
C HIS A 521 -8.61 -18.55 41.62
N GLY A 522 -9.59 -18.23 42.48
CA GLY A 522 -9.69 -18.83 43.80
C GLY A 522 -10.22 -20.27 43.76
N MET A 523 -10.04 -21.00 44.86
CA MET A 523 -10.62 -22.33 45.06
C MET A 523 -11.96 -22.19 45.79
N LYS A 524 -13.02 -22.85 45.30
CA LYS A 524 -14.34 -22.87 45.95
C LYS A 524 -14.54 -24.13 46.76
N TYR A 525 -14.81 -23.96 48.05
CA TYR A 525 -15.17 -25.05 48.95
C TYR A 525 -16.69 -25.17 49.07
N SER A 526 -17.21 -26.39 48.89
CA SER A 526 -18.64 -26.69 48.98
C SER A 526 -18.87 -27.95 49.83
N HIS A 527 -19.90 -27.92 50.68
CA HIS A 527 -20.20 -29.03 51.58
C HIS A 527 -21.71 -29.26 51.71
N ALA A 528 -22.12 -30.50 51.98
CA ALA A 528 -23.52 -30.87 52.14
C ALA A 528 -23.73 -31.90 53.26
N THR A 529 -24.84 -31.75 54.01
CA THR A 529 -25.34 -32.77 54.93
C THR A 529 -26.84 -32.94 54.67
N ASN A 530 -27.24 -34.01 53.99
CA ASN A 530 -28.63 -34.41 53.70
C ASN A 530 -29.59 -33.41 52.97
N LYS A 531 -29.14 -32.23 52.55
CA LYS A 531 -29.86 -31.30 51.66
C LYS A 531 -28.89 -30.53 50.75
N ALA A 532 -29.44 -29.90 49.70
CA ALA A 532 -28.75 -29.28 48.56
C ALA A 532 -27.47 -28.50 48.90
N LEU A 533 -26.54 -28.53 47.95
CA LEU A 533 -25.20 -27.93 47.99
C LEU A 533 -25.25 -26.45 48.39
N GLN A 534 -24.56 -26.08 49.47
CA GLN A 534 -24.47 -24.69 49.94
C GLN A 534 -23.02 -24.20 49.90
N GLY A 535 -22.84 -22.98 49.41
CA GLY A 535 -21.56 -22.28 49.46
C GLY A 535 -21.26 -21.72 50.84
N HIS A 536 -19.96 -21.56 51.16
CA HIS A 536 -19.44 -21.16 52.49
C HIS A 536 -20.08 -19.89 53.10
N GLY A 537 -20.61 -18.99 52.27
CA GLY A 537 -21.26 -17.75 52.70
C GLY A 537 -22.57 -17.93 53.50
N SER A 538 -23.31 -19.03 53.31
CA SER A 538 -24.71 -19.16 53.80
C SER A 538 -24.89 -20.12 54.98
N VAL A 539 -23.81 -20.44 55.71
CA VAL A 539 -23.78 -21.57 56.66
C VAL A 539 -23.81 -21.12 58.13
N VAL A 540 -24.54 -21.85 58.98
CA VAL A 540 -24.67 -21.64 60.45
C VAL A 540 -23.31 -21.75 61.17
N GLY A 541 -23.03 -20.87 62.14
CA GLY A 541 -21.70 -20.66 62.77
C GLY A 541 -20.93 -21.92 63.17
N TRP A 542 -21.54 -22.86 63.90
CA TRP A 542 -20.86 -24.08 64.35
C TRP A 542 -20.40 -25.01 63.21
N ARG A 543 -21.06 -24.95 62.04
CA ARG A 543 -20.64 -25.69 60.83
C ARG A 543 -19.45 -25.02 60.14
N LYS A 544 -19.34 -23.69 60.21
CA LYS A 544 -18.12 -22.97 59.76
C LYS A 544 -16.93 -23.37 60.63
N ASP A 545 -17.12 -23.47 61.94
CA ASP A 545 -16.06 -23.90 62.86
C ASP A 545 -15.57 -25.33 62.55
N CYS A 546 -16.49 -26.26 62.27
CA CYS A 546 -16.15 -27.62 61.83
C CYS A 546 -15.37 -27.65 60.49
N CYS A 547 -15.78 -26.81 59.53
CA CYS A 547 -15.06 -26.68 58.26
C CYS A 547 -13.65 -26.11 58.47
N CYS A 548 -13.50 -25.08 59.31
CA CYS A 548 -12.20 -24.52 59.68
C CYS A 548 -11.31 -25.57 60.38
N THR A 549 -11.86 -26.41 61.26
CA THR A 549 -11.09 -27.50 61.89
C THR A 549 -10.69 -28.57 60.88
N CYS A 550 -11.55 -28.90 59.91
CA CYS A 550 -11.18 -29.81 58.82
C CYS A 550 -10.00 -29.26 57.99
N PHE A 551 -10.05 -27.98 57.61
CA PHE A 551 -8.95 -27.34 56.88
C PHE A 551 -7.66 -27.24 57.71
N ALA A 552 -7.75 -26.97 59.02
CA ALA A 552 -6.59 -26.95 59.89
C ALA A 552 -5.93 -28.35 60.04
N LEU A 553 -6.74 -29.41 60.13
CA LEU A 553 -6.25 -30.80 60.15
C LEU A 553 -5.66 -31.24 58.81
N LEU A 554 -6.21 -30.76 57.69
CA LEU A 554 -5.63 -30.97 56.36
C LEU A 554 -4.30 -30.24 56.20
N TYR A 555 -4.21 -29.01 56.70
CA TYR A 555 -2.99 -28.21 56.65
C TYR A 555 -1.86 -28.85 57.49
N SER A 556 -2.18 -29.44 58.64
CA SER A 556 -1.19 -30.16 59.44
C SER A 556 -0.71 -31.46 58.75
N GLN A 557 -1.60 -32.16 58.03
CA GLN A 557 -1.19 -33.31 57.21
C GLN A 557 -0.36 -32.91 55.99
N LEU A 558 -0.65 -31.77 55.36
CA LEU A 558 0.17 -31.20 54.29
C LEU A 558 1.57 -30.85 54.78
N GLN A 559 1.70 -30.18 55.94
CA GLN A 559 3.02 -29.88 56.52
C GLN A 559 3.82 -31.16 56.79
N ALA A 560 3.18 -32.22 57.29
CA ALA A 560 3.85 -33.51 57.47
C ALA A 560 4.30 -34.13 56.13
N PHE A 561 3.51 -33.98 55.07
CA PHE A 561 3.83 -34.46 53.72
C PHE A 561 5.00 -33.66 53.09
N THR A 562 5.01 -32.33 53.25
CA THR A 562 6.11 -31.48 52.74
C THR A 562 7.44 -31.77 53.44
N ILE A 563 7.40 -32.07 54.75
CA ILE A 563 8.60 -32.45 55.53
C ILE A 563 9.14 -33.82 55.09
N LEU A 564 8.27 -34.75 54.67
CA LEU A 564 8.65 -36.09 54.18
C LEU A 564 9.19 -36.10 52.75
N HIS A 565 8.83 -35.14 51.89
CA HIS A 565 9.34 -35.00 50.52
C HIS A 565 10.50 -33.99 50.37
N SER A 566 10.86 -33.29 51.45
CA SER A 566 12.01 -32.38 51.52
C SER A 566 13.32 -33.08 51.98
N ARG A 567 13.26 -34.37 52.31
CA ARG A 567 14.42 -35.26 52.49
C ARG A 567 14.55 -36.15 51.28
#